data_AF-A0A8T6SB00-F1
#
_entry.id   AF-A0A8T6SB00-F1
#
_cell.length_a   1.000
_cell.length_b   1.000
_cell.length_c   1.000
_cell.angle_alpha   90.00
_cell.angle_beta   90.00
_cell.angle_gamma   90.00
#
_symmetry.space_group_name_H-M   'P 1'
#
loop_
_entity.id
_entity.type
_entity.pdbx_description
1 polymer ?
#
loop_
_entity_poly.entity_id
_entity_poly.type
_entity_poly.pdbx_seq_one_letter_code
_entity_poly.pdbx_strand_id
1 'polypeptide(L)'
;LRNALLPVITYEGYSIGYLFGGAAIIESIFAWPGLGQFTVDSALIRDYPTLMGLSVIIALSVLFANLLADVSYALADPRIRYD
;
A
#
# COMPACT_ATOMS: atom_id res chain seq x y z
N LEU A 1 5.13 -1.15 -27.73
CA LEU A 1 4.50 -1.45 -26.42
C LEU A 1 5.47 -1.35 -25.21
N ARG A 2 6.78 -1.09 -25.40
CA ARG A 2 7.79 -0.94 -24.33
C ARG A 2 7.74 0.41 -23.57
N ASN A 3 7.13 1.44 -24.16
CA ASN A 3 6.99 2.78 -23.55
C ASN A 3 5.76 2.95 -22.65
N ALA A 4 4.88 1.94 -22.54
CA ALA A 4 3.66 2.02 -21.73
C ALA A 4 3.85 1.47 -20.30
N LEU A 5 4.99 0.84 -20.00
CA LEU A 5 5.25 0.23 -18.68
C LEU A 5 5.50 1.29 -17.59
N LEU A 6 6.04 2.45 -17.97
CA LEU A 6 6.28 3.59 -17.07
C LEU A 6 5.00 4.06 -16.34
N PRO A 7 3.92 4.46 -17.03
CA PRO A 7 2.69 4.90 -16.37
C PRO A 7 1.95 3.77 -15.64
N VAL A 8 2.10 2.51 -16.08
CA VAL A 8 1.48 1.36 -15.40
C VAL A 8 2.09 1.15 -14.02
N ILE A 9 3.42 1.19 -13.91
CA ILE A 9 4.10 0.98 -12.61
C ILE A 9 3.79 2.10 -11.61
N THR A 10 3.73 3.36 -12.07
CA THR A 10 3.32 4.48 -11.22
C THR A 10 1.86 4.37 -10.77
N TYR A 11 0.97 3.86 -11.62
CA TYR A 11 -0.43 3.64 -11.27
C TYR A 11 -0.61 2.50 -10.24
N GLU A 12 0.16 1.43 -10.36
CA GLU A 12 0.14 0.32 -9.40
C GLU A 12 0.59 0.77 -8.00
N GLY A 13 1.60 1.64 -7.90
CA GLY A 13 2.04 2.20 -6.60
C GLY A 13 0.94 2.99 -5.87
N TYR A 14 0.10 3.72 -6.60
CA TYR A 14 -1.05 4.44 -6.03
C TYR A 14 -2.17 3.49 -5.61
N SER A 15 -2.35 2.38 -6.34
CA SER A 15 -3.41 1.40 -6.10
C SER A 15 -3.26 0.66 -4.76
N ILE A 16 -2.03 0.53 -4.26
CA ILE A 16 -1.74 -0.14 -2.98
C ILE A 16 -2.36 0.60 -1.79
N GLY A 17 -2.31 1.93 -1.77
CA GLY A 17 -2.99 2.72 -0.74
C GLY A 17 -4.51 2.52 -0.77
N TYR A 18 -5.08 2.38 -1.98
CA TYR A 18 -6.51 2.11 -2.17
C TYR A 18 -6.90 0.70 -1.70
N LEU A 19 -6.01 -0.29 -1.89
CA LEU A 19 -6.22 -1.66 -1.43
C LEU A 19 -6.34 -1.73 0.10
N PHE A 20 -5.55 -0.97 0.86
CA PHE A 20 -5.69 -0.93 2.33
C PHE A 20 -7.07 -0.40 2.77
N GLY A 21 -7.59 0.63 2.09
CA GLY A 21 -8.94 1.16 2.36
C GLY A 21 -10.05 0.16 2.02
N GLY A 22 -9.96 -0.49 0.85
CA GLY A 22 -10.91 -1.53 0.45
C GLY A 22 -10.85 -2.78 1.33
N ALA A 23 -9.64 -3.18 1.74
CA ALA A 23 -9.42 -4.31 2.64
C ALA A 23 -10.08 -4.11 4.00
N ALA A 24 -10.03 -2.90 4.56
CA ALA A 24 -10.72 -2.60 5.83
C ALA A 24 -12.24 -2.86 5.76
N ILE A 25 -12.88 -2.56 4.63
CA ILE A 25 -14.30 -2.83 4.41
C ILE A 25 -14.55 -4.34 4.33
N ILE A 26 -13.75 -5.06 3.56
CA ILE A 26 -13.88 -6.51 3.39
C ILE A 26 -13.65 -7.22 4.73
N GLU A 27 -12.60 -6.85 5.46
CA GLU A 27 -12.28 -7.41 6.79
C GLU A 27 -13.44 -7.19 7.77
N SER A 28 -14.06 -6.00 7.75
CA SER A 28 -15.21 -5.67 8.60
C SER A 28 -16.46 -6.49 8.24
N ILE A 29 -16.75 -6.70 6.96
CA ILE A 29 -17.94 -7.45 6.50
C ILE A 29 -17.80 -8.94 6.79
N PHE A 30 -16.62 -9.51 6.54
CA PHE A 30 -16.37 -10.94 6.70
C PHE A 30 -15.84 -11.30 8.10
N ALA A 31 -15.71 -10.33 9.01
CA ALA A 31 -15.09 -10.49 10.33
C ALA A 31 -13.71 -11.18 10.27
N TRP A 32 -12.94 -10.86 9.21
CA TRP A 32 -11.59 -11.37 9.06
C TRP A 32 -10.64 -10.54 9.93
N PRO A 33 -9.93 -11.15 10.89
CA PRO A 33 -9.04 -10.40 11.77
C PRO A 33 -7.86 -9.82 10.99
N GLY A 34 -7.88 -8.50 10.78
CA GLY A 34 -6.86 -7.76 10.01
C GLY A 34 -6.64 -6.35 10.52
N LEU A 35 -5.62 -5.67 9.96
CA LEU A 35 -5.22 -4.32 10.36
C LEU A 35 -6.26 -3.26 9.98
N GLY A 36 -7.02 -3.49 8.90
CA GLY A 36 -8.08 -2.59 8.47
C GLY A 36 -9.26 -2.61 9.43
N GLN A 37 -9.73 -3.80 9.81
CA GLN A 37 -10.75 -3.96 10.85
C GLN A 37 -10.29 -3.33 12.18
N PHE A 38 -9.04 -3.60 12.59
CA PHE A 38 -8.48 -3.05 13.83
C PHE A 38 -8.41 -1.51 13.83
N THR A 39 -8.17 -0.91 12.66
CA THR A 39 -8.21 0.55 12.47
C THR A 39 -9.63 1.09 12.61
N VAL A 40 -10.63 0.42 12.02
CA VAL A 40 -12.04 0.79 12.14
C VAL A 40 -12.49 0.71 13.61
N ASP A 41 -12.16 -0.37 14.30
CA ASP A 41 -12.52 -0.58 15.71
C ASP A 41 -11.89 0.52 16.60
N SER A 42 -10.60 0.82 16.38
CA SER A 42 -9.89 1.89 17.09
C SER A 42 -10.50 3.28 16.83
N ALA A 43 -11.00 3.52 15.61
CA ALA A 43 -11.70 4.76 15.25
C ALA A 43 -13.04 4.90 15.97
N LEU A 44 -13.79 3.80 16.10
CA LEU A 44 -15.08 3.78 16.79
C LEU A 44 -14.93 4.07 18.29
N ILE A 45 -13.91 3.50 18.94
CA ILE A 45 -13.62 3.74 20.37
C ILE A 45 -12.80 5.02 20.62
N ARG A 46 -12.44 5.77 19.57
CA ARG A 46 -11.61 6.99 19.61
C ARG A 46 -10.25 6.79 20.28
N ASP A 47 -9.63 5.64 20.07
CA ASP A 47 -8.28 5.36 20.54
C ASP A 47 -7.25 5.97 19.57
N TYR A 48 -6.97 7.26 19.77
CA TYR A 48 -6.04 8.02 18.94
C TYR A 48 -4.60 7.46 18.95
N PRO A 49 -4.00 7.05 20.10
CA PRO A 49 -2.69 6.40 20.10
C PRO A 49 -2.61 5.18 19.20
N THR A 50 -3.60 4.30 19.26
CA THR A 50 -3.63 3.08 18.44
C THR A 50 -3.80 3.41 16.96
N LEU A 51 -4.70 4.34 16.61
CA LEU A 51 -4.84 4.83 15.23
C LEU A 51 -3.56 5.43 14.67
N MET A 52 -2.83 6.19 15.48
CA MET A 52 -1.57 6.80 15.07
C MET A 52 -0.50 5.73 14.82
N GLY A 53 -0.40 4.72 15.69
CA GLY A 53 0.48 3.57 15.50
C GLY A 53 0.15 2.79 14.22
N LEU A 54 -1.13 2.49 14.00
CA LEU A 54 -1.60 1.79 12.79
C LEU A 54 -1.34 2.61 11.52
N SER A 55 -1.55 3.93 11.58
CA SER A 55 -1.26 4.82 10.45
C SER A 55 0.21 4.78 10.05
N VAL A 56 1.13 4.74 11.03
CA VAL A 56 2.56 4.60 10.76
C VAL A 56 2.88 3.24 10.14
N ILE A 57 2.28 2.15 10.64
CA ILE A 57 2.49 0.80 10.08
C ILE A 57 2.00 0.72 8.64
N ILE A 58 0.82 1.27 8.34
CA ILE A 58 0.27 1.31 6.98
C ILE A 58 1.16 2.16 6.08
N ALA A 59 1.58 3.34 6.53
CA ALA A 59 2.48 4.21 5.78
C ALA A 59 3.82 3.53 5.46
N LEU A 60 4.42 2.83 6.42
CA LEU A 60 5.65 2.06 6.21
C LEU A 60 5.41 0.92 5.22
N SER A 61 4.29 0.22 5.30
CA SER A 61 3.94 -0.87 4.39
C SER A 61 3.79 -0.37 2.95
N VAL A 62 3.13 0.79 2.76
CA VAL A 62 3.02 1.46 1.44
C VAL A 62 4.39 1.93 0.95
N LEU A 63 5.25 2.46 1.84
CA LEU A 63 6.61 2.84 1.48
C LEU A 63 7.43 1.63 1.01
N PHE A 64 7.36 0.51 1.73
CA PHE A 64 8.00 -0.75 1.33
C PHE A 64 7.49 -1.24 -0.02
N ALA A 65 6.18 -1.15 -0.26
CA ALA A 65 5.60 -1.58 -1.52
C ALA A 65 6.02 -0.68 -2.70
N ASN A 66 6.12 0.64 -2.49
CA ASN A 66 6.68 1.55 -3.49
C ASN A 66 8.16 1.26 -3.75
N LEU A 67 8.96 0.99 -2.71
CA LEU A 67 10.36 0.59 -2.88
C LEU A 67 10.48 -0.71 -3.67
N LEU A 68 9.62 -1.70 -3.41
CA LEU A 68 9.57 -2.93 -4.20
C LEU A 68 9.18 -2.67 -5.66
N ALA A 69 8.26 -1.73 -5.91
CA ALA A 69 7.92 -1.30 -7.26
C ALA A 69 9.11 -0.65 -7.97
N ASP A 70 9.84 0.23 -7.29
CA ASP A 70 11.05 0.88 -7.83
C ASP A 70 12.18 -0.13 -8.12
N VAL A 71 12.39 -1.11 -7.24
CA VAL A 71 13.37 -2.19 -7.49
C VAL A 71 12.92 -3.07 -8.66
N SER A 72 11.63 -3.41 -8.72
CA SER A 72 11.07 -4.18 -9.83
C SER A 72 11.21 -3.41 -11.14
N TYR A 73 11.05 -2.08 -11.11
CA TYR A 73 11.31 -1.19 -12.25
C TYR A 73 12.79 -1.28 -12.68
N ALA A 74 13.72 -1.17 -11.73
CA ALA A 74 15.15 -1.24 -12.01
C ALA A 74 15.60 -2.58 -12.63
N LEU A 75 14.97 -3.67 -12.22
CA LEU A 75 15.22 -5.00 -12.77
C LEU A 75 14.56 -5.22 -14.14
N ALA A 76 13.37 -4.64 -14.35
CA ALA A 76 12.59 -4.80 -15.57
C ALA A 76 13.11 -3.96 -16.75
N ASP A 77 13.77 -2.81 -16.50
CA ASP A 77 14.34 -1.99 -17.57
C ASP A 77 15.88 -2.09 -17.66
N PRO A 78 16.44 -2.86 -18.63
CA PRO A 78 17.88 -2.92 -18.88
C PRO A 78 18.47 -1.65 -19.51
N ARG A 79 17.69 -0.56 -19.64
CA ARG A 79 18.15 0.75 -20.16
C ARG A 79 18.72 1.69 -19.09
N ILE A 80 18.68 1.33 -17.80
CA ILE A 80 19.35 2.07 -16.70
C ILE A 80 20.86 1.73 -16.64
N ARG A 81 21.45 1.29 -17.75
CA ARG A 81 22.90 1.38 -17.92
C ARG A 81 23.22 2.86 -18.15
N TYR A 82 23.70 3.50 -17.09
CA TYR A 82 24.54 4.68 -17.20
C TYR A 82 25.69 4.30 -18.15
N ASP A 83 25.69 4.87 -19.35
CA ASP A 83 26.95 5.22 -20.02
C ASP A 83 27.58 6.39 -19.27
#